data_AF-A0A7K7M6C6-F1
#
_entry.id   AF-A0A7K7M6C6-F1
#
_cell.length_a   1.000
_cell.length_b   1.000
_cell.length_c   1.000
_cell.angle_alpha   90.00
_cell.angle_beta   90.00
_cell.angle_gamma   90.00
#
_symmetry.space_group_name_H-M   'P 1'
#
loop_
_entity.id
_entity.type
_entity.pdbx_description
1 polymer ?
#
loop_
_entity_poly.entity_id
_entity_poly.type
_entity_poly.pdbx_seq_one_letter_code
_entity_poly.pdbx_strand_id
1 'polypeptide(L)'
;YDQQALSLDFLELLLRFLPTEYERTLIGKFERDQQPAEELSDEDQFMIRFSKIPRLAERMNVMIFLGSFGDTAQLLMPQLNAIIAASMSLKSSSKLRHILEIVLAFGNYMNSSKRGAAYGFRLQSLDALLEMKSTDRKQTLLHYLVRVIMEKYPELTGFHTELHFLDKAGTVSLDGVLQDVRSLQQGMELTRREFMRQDDSPVLKDFLKVNSEVMEKLQADSKTAKEAYESAVEYFGENPKTCPPTTFFPMFMRFIRAYKKAEQDIELWKKQEAAAKEAESGSPGSEQQPELPVQKARRQQMDMIAELKKKQMVKEPLIYEGKDGAIEDIISDLRNNPYRRGDKARGSAKKRAAGQSLQATPDIAL
;
A
#
# COMPACT_ATOMS: atom_id res chain seq x y z
N TYR A 1 -17.09 32.67 -25.65
CA TYR A 1 -16.27 31.73 -24.85
C TYR A 1 -14.87 32.28 -24.72
N ASP A 2 -14.74 33.54 -24.32
CA ASP A 2 -13.43 34.17 -24.18
C ASP A 2 -12.96 33.99 -22.73
N GLN A 3 -11.98 33.11 -22.54
CA GLN A 3 -11.41 32.79 -21.22
C GLN A 3 -10.46 33.88 -20.70
N GLN A 4 -10.04 34.83 -21.54
CA GLN A 4 -9.23 35.97 -21.11
C GLN A 4 -10.10 37.09 -20.54
N ALA A 5 -11.29 37.29 -21.12
CA ALA A 5 -12.26 38.26 -20.63
C ALA A 5 -13.04 37.77 -19.38
N LEU A 6 -13.26 36.45 -19.27
CA LEU A 6 -14.05 35.84 -18.19
C LEU A 6 -13.24 34.75 -17.48
N SER A 7 -12.61 35.11 -16.36
CA SER A 7 -11.92 34.15 -15.48
C SER A 7 -12.88 33.14 -14.85
N LEU A 8 -12.39 31.96 -14.48
CA LEU A 8 -13.17 30.91 -13.81
C LEU A 8 -13.85 31.42 -12.52
N ASP A 9 -13.10 32.10 -11.64
CA ASP A 9 -13.64 32.63 -10.39
C ASP A 9 -14.78 33.62 -10.63
N PHE A 10 -14.64 34.46 -11.67
CA PHE A 10 -15.68 35.40 -12.05
C PHE A 10 -16.92 34.69 -12.62
N LEU A 11 -16.74 33.64 -13.43
CA LEU A 11 -17.87 32.84 -13.95
C LEU A 11 -18.62 32.10 -12.85
N GLU A 12 -17.92 31.55 -11.87
CA GLU A 12 -18.52 30.89 -10.70
C GLU A 12 -19.30 31.87 -9.83
N LEU A 13 -18.77 33.08 -9.64
CA LEU A 13 -19.49 34.15 -8.95
C LEU A 13 -20.74 34.55 -9.75
N LEU A 14 -20.59 34.75 -11.05
CA LEU A 14 -21.66 35.21 -11.93
C LEU A 14 -22.79 34.18 -12.06
N LEU A 15 -22.51 32.88 -11.92
CA LEU A 15 -23.55 31.83 -11.87
C LEU A 15 -24.55 32.05 -10.73
N ARG A 16 -24.12 32.66 -9.62
CA ARG A 16 -25.01 32.98 -8.48
C ARG A 16 -25.98 34.11 -8.78
N PHE A 17 -25.71 34.91 -9.82
CA PHE A 17 -26.53 36.03 -10.27
C PHE A 17 -27.36 35.70 -11.51
N LEU A 18 -27.53 34.41 -11.83
CA LEU A 18 -28.44 34.01 -12.89
C LEU A 18 -29.87 34.50 -12.58
N PRO A 19 -30.54 35.21 -13.51
CA PRO A 19 -31.89 35.71 -13.28
C PRO A 19 -32.84 34.56 -12.95
N THR A 20 -33.51 34.68 -11.80
CA THR A 20 -34.55 33.75 -11.34
C THR A 20 -35.75 33.77 -12.28
N GLU A 21 -36.61 32.75 -12.21
CA GLU A 21 -37.84 32.72 -13.02
C GLU A 21 -38.76 33.92 -12.75
N TYR A 22 -38.80 34.37 -11.49
CA TYR A 22 -39.55 35.55 -11.09
C TYR A 22 -38.99 36.82 -11.75
N GLU A 23 -37.69 37.05 -11.67
CA GLU A 23 -37.02 38.20 -12.28
C GLU A 23 -37.15 38.17 -13.80
N ARG A 24 -37.01 37.01 -14.45
CA ARG A 24 -37.26 36.85 -15.90
C ARG A 24 -38.68 37.24 -16.30
N THR A 25 -39.66 36.94 -15.44
CA THR A 25 -41.06 37.32 -15.67
C THR A 25 -41.26 38.82 -15.56
N LEU A 26 -40.61 39.46 -14.58
CA LEU A 26 -40.64 40.92 -14.41
C LEU A 26 -39.96 41.63 -15.58
N ILE A 27 -38.75 41.20 -15.94
CA ILE A 27 -38.03 41.71 -17.11
C ILE A 27 -38.88 41.56 -18.37
N GLY A 28 -39.46 40.37 -18.59
CA GLY A 28 -40.33 40.14 -19.75
C GLY A 28 -41.61 40.98 -19.76
N LYS A 29 -42.14 41.42 -18.60
CA LYS A 29 -43.25 42.39 -18.54
C LYS A 29 -42.77 43.79 -18.91
N PHE A 30 -41.70 44.24 -18.27
CA PHE A 30 -41.09 45.55 -18.50
C PHE A 30 -40.78 45.77 -19.99
N GLU A 31 -40.21 44.76 -20.66
CA GLU A 31 -39.89 44.84 -22.09
C GLU A 31 -41.14 44.88 -22.99
N ARG A 32 -42.21 44.17 -22.62
CA ARG A 32 -43.48 44.21 -23.36
C ARG A 32 -44.16 45.57 -23.26
N ASP A 33 -44.02 46.21 -22.11
CA ASP A 33 -44.65 47.51 -21.82
C ASP A 33 -43.84 48.69 -22.39
N GLN A 34 -42.72 48.42 -23.09
CA GLN A 34 -41.83 49.40 -23.73
C GLN A 34 -41.39 50.56 -22.81
N GLN A 35 -41.19 50.23 -21.53
CA GLN A 35 -40.73 51.19 -20.53
C GLN A 35 -39.28 51.62 -20.83
N PRO A 36 -38.90 52.89 -20.60
CA PRO A 36 -37.54 53.38 -20.87
C PRO A 36 -36.52 52.68 -19.98
N ALA A 37 -35.53 52.01 -20.58
CA ALA A 37 -34.50 51.29 -19.84
C ALA A 37 -33.56 52.26 -19.10
N GLU A 38 -33.48 53.51 -19.54
CA GLU A 38 -32.66 54.58 -18.97
C GLU A 38 -33.17 55.06 -17.60
N GLU A 39 -34.41 54.72 -17.24
CA GLU A 39 -35.00 55.02 -15.92
C GLU A 39 -34.66 53.95 -14.87
N LEU A 40 -34.06 52.83 -15.29
CA LEU A 40 -33.66 51.74 -14.40
C LEU A 40 -32.25 51.94 -13.84
N SER A 41 -32.00 51.30 -12.69
CA SER A 41 -30.65 51.20 -12.11
C SER A 41 -29.68 50.49 -13.07
N ASP A 42 -28.38 50.76 -12.92
CA ASP A 42 -27.35 50.09 -13.74
C ASP A 42 -27.39 48.56 -13.55
N GLU A 43 -27.73 48.10 -12.35
CA GLU A 43 -27.90 46.68 -12.01
C GLU A 43 -29.08 46.04 -12.75
N ASP A 44 -30.23 46.72 -12.81
CA ASP A 44 -31.41 46.23 -13.53
C ASP A 44 -31.17 46.24 -15.05
N GLN A 45 -30.51 47.28 -15.56
CA GLN A 45 -30.09 47.34 -16.97
C GLN A 45 -29.13 46.19 -17.30
N PHE A 46 -28.20 45.87 -16.40
CA PHE A 46 -27.33 44.71 -16.53
C PHE A 46 -28.14 43.41 -16.56
N MET A 47 -29.07 43.19 -15.62
CA MET A 47 -29.87 41.98 -15.53
C MET A 47 -30.74 41.75 -16.77
N ILE A 48 -31.30 42.81 -17.36
CA ILE A 48 -32.04 42.74 -18.63
C ILE A 48 -31.12 42.27 -19.77
N ARG A 49 -29.93 42.86 -19.90
CA ARG A 49 -28.96 42.44 -20.93
C ARG A 49 -28.47 41.01 -20.69
N PHE A 50 -28.28 40.64 -19.43
CA PHE A 50 -27.83 39.33 -19.01
C PHE A 50 -28.90 38.26 -19.31
N SER A 51 -30.17 38.51 -19.01
CA SER A 51 -31.29 37.58 -19.27
C SER A 51 -31.55 37.32 -20.76
N LYS A 52 -31.15 38.25 -21.64
CA LYS A 52 -31.26 38.09 -23.10
C LYS A 52 -30.32 37.04 -23.68
N ILE A 53 -29.29 36.63 -22.95
CA ILE A 53 -28.34 35.64 -23.43
C ILE A 53 -29.05 34.27 -23.44
N PRO A 54 -29.19 33.64 -24.63
CA PRO A 54 -29.88 32.35 -24.72
C PRO A 54 -29.04 31.26 -24.05
N ARG A 55 -29.71 30.39 -23.27
CA ARG A 55 -29.05 29.26 -22.56
C ARG A 55 -27.86 29.71 -21.71
N LEU A 56 -28.01 30.87 -21.06
CA LEU A 56 -26.94 31.50 -20.30
C LEU A 56 -26.32 30.56 -19.26
N ALA A 57 -27.16 29.85 -18.49
CA ALA A 57 -26.70 28.94 -17.46
C ALA A 57 -25.85 27.80 -18.05
N GLU A 58 -26.30 27.19 -19.15
CA GLU A 58 -25.58 26.13 -19.84
C GLU A 58 -24.26 26.64 -20.44
N ARG A 59 -24.30 27.82 -21.08
CA ARG A 59 -23.10 28.44 -21.66
C ARG A 59 -22.04 28.75 -20.62
N MET A 60 -22.44 29.25 -19.45
CA MET A 60 -21.54 29.53 -18.34
C MET A 60 -20.93 28.27 -17.74
N ASN A 61 -21.75 27.23 -17.49
CA ASN A 61 -21.26 25.93 -17.02
C ASN A 61 -20.26 25.31 -18.02
N VAL A 62 -20.55 25.41 -19.32
CA VAL A 62 -19.61 24.98 -20.36
C VAL A 62 -18.33 25.80 -20.31
N MET A 63 -18.38 27.14 -20.19
CA MET A 63 -17.18 27.97 -20.05
C MET A 63 -16.30 27.58 -18.86
N ILE A 64 -16.92 27.33 -17.70
CA ILE A 64 -16.21 26.87 -16.49
C ILE A 64 -15.54 25.52 -16.75
N PHE A 65 -16.26 24.59 -17.36
CA PHE A 65 -15.72 23.27 -17.70
C PHE A 65 -14.55 23.35 -18.68
N LEU A 66 -14.64 24.19 -19.72
CA LEU A 66 -13.53 24.38 -20.68
C LEU A 66 -12.25 24.85 -19.98
N GLY A 67 -12.38 25.72 -18.97
CA GLY A 67 -11.22 26.25 -18.25
C GLY A 67 -10.63 25.27 -17.24
N SER A 68 -11.44 24.42 -16.62
CA SER A 68 -10.99 23.49 -15.57
C SER A 68 -10.63 22.07 -16.07
N PHE A 69 -11.03 21.70 -17.29
CA PHE A 69 -10.81 20.35 -17.83
C PHE A 69 -9.33 19.96 -17.83
N GLY A 70 -8.45 20.83 -18.33
CA GLY A 70 -7.03 20.55 -18.47
C GLY A 70 -6.36 20.25 -17.13
N ASP A 71 -6.59 21.12 -16.14
CA ASP A 71 -6.02 20.98 -14.80
C ASP A 71 -6.54 19.73 -14.10
N THR A 72 -7.85 19.47 -14.20
CA THR A 72 -8.47 18.29 -13.62
C THR A 72 -7.91 17.01 -14.26
N ALA A 73 -7.79 16.96 -15.58
CA ALA A 73 -7.21 15.83 -16.30
C ALA A 73 -5.75 15.58 -15.88
N GLN A 74 -4.94 16.64 -15.76
CA GLN A 74 -3.55 16.56 -15.32
C GLN A 74 -3.42 16.07 -13.87
N LEU A 75 -4.39 16.36 -13.00
CA LEU A 75 -4.43 15.86 -11.64
C LEU A 75 -4.82 14.38 -11.55
N LEU A 76 -5.72 13.90 -12.42
CA LEU A 76 -6.24 12.54 -12.37
C LEU A 76 -5.28 11.51 -13.00
N MET A 77 -4.65 11.85 -14.12
CA MET A 77 -3.72 10.96 -14.84
C MET A 77 -2.63 10.31 -13.95
N PRO A 78 -1.85 11.05 -13.14
CA PRO A 78 -0.80 10.45 -12.33
C PRO A 78 -1.36 9.54 -11.22
N GLN A 79 -2.56 9.82 -10.72
CA GLN A 79 -3.21 8.97 -9.71
C GLN A 79 -3.62 7.62 -10.31
N LEU A 80 -4.22 7.62 -11.50
CA LEU A 80 -4.55 6.39 -12.24
C LEU A 80 -3.30 5.57 -12.55
N ASN A 81 -2.27 6.21 -13.08
CA ASN A 81 -1.00 5.56 -13.41
C ASN A 81 -0.31 4.95 -12.17
N ALA A 82 -0.36 5.64 -11.02
CA ALA A 82 0.20 5.12 -9.78
C ALA A 82 -0.54 3.83 -9.33
N ILE A 83 -1.87 3.82 -9.37
CA ILE A 83 -2.67 2.63 -9.05
C ILE A 83 -2.34 1.47 -10.00
N ILE A 84 -2.31 1.72 -11.32
CA ILE A 84 -2.00 0.69 -12.32
C ILE A 84 -0.61 0.10 -12.06
N ALA A 85 0.41 0.95 -11.97
CA ALA A 85 1.79 0.51 -11.82
C ALA A 85 2.02 -0.22 -10.48
N ALA A 86 1.45 0.27 -9.39
CA ALA A 86 1.53 -0.36 -8.08
C ALA A 86 0.88 -1.74 -8.07
N SER A 87 -0.36 -1.85 -8.55
CA SER A 87 -1.11 -3.12 -8.62
C SER A 87 -0.40 -4.15 -9.50
N MET A 88 0.05 -3.74 -10.70
CA MET A 88 0.76 -4.65 -11.62
C MET A 88 2.11 -5.08 -11.05
N SER A 89 2.87 -4.18 -10.42
CA SER A 89 4.18 -4.51 -9.84
C SER A 89 4.08 -5.51 -8.69
N LEU A 90 3.08 -5.38 -7.81
CA LEU A 90 2.83 -6.36 -6.74
C LEU A 90 2.49 -7.74 -7.31
N LYS A 91 1.61 -7.80 -8.31
CA LYS A 91 1.14 -9.07 -8.87
C LYS A 91 2.21 -9.79 -9.70
N SER A 92 3.07 -9.03 -10.38
CA SER A 92 4.12 -9.56 -11.26
C SER A 92 5.45 -9.84 -10.55
N SER A 93 5.68 -9.29 -9.35
CA SER A 93 6.93 -9.52 -8.61
C SER A 93 7.09 -10.98 -8.21
N SER A 94 7.99 -11.66 -8.91
CA SER A 94 8.35 -13.04 -8.60
C SER A 94 9.09 -13.12 -7.26
N LYS A 95 9.91 -12.13 -6.92
CA LYS A 95 10.64 -12.12 -5.64
C LYS A 95 9.70 -11.97 -4.45
N LEU A 96 8.71 -11.07 -4.53
CA LEU A 96 7.70 -10.92 -3.49
C LEU A 96 6.95 -12.24 -3.26
N ARG A 97 6.54 -12.91 -4.35
CA ARG A 97 5.86 -14.22 -4.25
C ARG A 97 6.71 -15.24 -3.48
N HIS A 98 7.99 -15.40 -3.81
CA HIS A 98 8.87 -16.34 -3.12
C HIS A 98 9.10 -15.95 -1.66
N ILE A 99 9.19 -14.66 -1.34
CA ILE A 99 9.29 -14.20 0.06
C ILE A 99 8.04 -14.59 0.84
N LEU A 100 6.84 -14.41 0.28
CA LEU A 100 5.59 -14.82 0.93
C LEU A 100 5.50 -16.34 1.08
N GLU A 101 6.03 -17.12 0.13
CA GLU A 101 6.15 -18.58 0.27
C GLU A 101 7.07 -18.98 1.44
N ILE A 102 8.21 -18.30 1.61
CA ILE A 102 9.11 -18.52 2.75
C ILE A 102 8.38 -18.19 4.05
N VAL A 103 7.69 -17.05 4.12
CA VAL A 103 6.89 -16.67 5.29
C VAL A 103 5.84 -17.74 5.60
N LEU A 104 5.13 -18.25 4.59
CA LEU A 104 4.14 -19.32 4.76
C LEU A 104 4.78 -20.60 5.29
N ALA A 105 5.92 -21.02 4.74
CA ALA A 105 6.63 -22.23 5.17
C ALA A 105 7.05 -22.13 6.64
N PHE A 106 7.57 -20.97 7.05
CA PHE A 106 7.94 -20.70 8.43
C PHE A 106 6.73 -20.66 9.35
N GLY A 107 5.67 -19.95 8.97
CA GLY A 107 4.43 -19.90 9.73
C GLY A 107 3.82 -21.29 9.93
N ASN A 108 3.86 -22.14 8.89
CA ASN A 108 3.41 -23.52 8.96
C ASN A 108 4.28 -24.38 9.87
N TYR A 109 5.61 -24.23 9.79
CA TYR A 109 6.52 -24.93 10.70
C TYR A 109 6.18 -24.63 12.16
N MET A 110 6.03 -23.35 12.49
CA MET A 110 5.73 -22.87 13.83
C MET A 110 4.34 -23.29 14.34
N ASN A 111 3.34 -23.35 13.46
CA ASN A 111 1.95 -23.65 13.83
C ASN A 111 1.57 -25.14 13.68
N SER A 112 2.46 -25.97 13.13
CA SER A 112 2.22 -27.39 12.81
C SER A 112 1.73 -28.21 13.99
N SER A 113 2.11 -27.86 15.22
CA SER A 113 1.72 -28.57 16.45
C SER A 113 0.32 -28.23 16.98
N LYS A 114 -0.31 -27.13 16.53
CA LYS A 114 -1.57 -26.62 17.10
C LYS A 114 -2.70 -26.39 16.09
N ARG A 115 -2.38 -26.02 14.85
CA ARG A 115 -3.39 -25.57 13.86
C ARG A 115 -3.32 -26.28 12.50
N GLY A 116 -2.42 -27.25 12.35
CA GLY A 116 -2.19 -27.94 11.07
C GLY A 116 -1.47 -27.05 10.04
N ALA A 117 -1.48 -27.47 8.77
CA ALA A 117 -0.84 -26.77 7.67
C ALA A 117 -1.83 -25.84 6.94
N ALA A 118 -1.45 -24.58 6.74
CA ALA A 118 -2.18 -23.61 5.93
C ALA A 118 -1.60 -23.53 4.50
N TYR A 119 -2.46 -23.19 3.53
CA TYR A 119 -2.05 -22.98 2.13
C TYR A 119 -1.83 -21.50 1.79
N GLY A 120 -2.12 -20.59 2.72
CA GLY A 120 -1.97 -19.16 2.58
C GLY A 120 -2.29 -18.43 3.89
N PHE A 121 -2.09 -17.12 3.91
CA PHE A 121 -2.39 -16.26 5.05
C PHE A 121 -2.94 -14.90 4.58
N ARG A 122 -3.71 -14.23 5.42
CA ARG A 122 -4.18 -12.85 5.16
C ARG A 122 -3.05 -11.86 5.30
N LEU A 123 -3.02 -10.79 4.51
CA LEU A 123 -1.91 -9.82 4.49
C LEU A 123 -1.61 -9.21 5.87
N GLN A 124 -2.63 -9.00 6.69
CA GLN A 124 -2.47 -8.52 8.07
C GLN A 124 -1.53 -9.41 8.92
N SER A 125 -1.39 -10.70 8.59
CA SER A 125 -0.49 -11.63 9.29
C SER A 125 0.98 -11.24 9.17
N LEU A 126 1.36 -10.40 8.19
CA LEU A 126 2.72 -9.88 8.06
C LEU A 126 3.13 -9.02 9.27
N ASP A 127 2.17 -8.38 9.94
CA ASP A 127 2.45 -7.56 11.13
C ASP A 127 2.96 -8.40 12.31
N ALA A 128 2.49 -9.64 12.43
CA ALA A 128 2.92 -10.54 13.49
C ALA A 128 4.43 -10.86 13.41
N LEU A 129 5.03 -10.78 12.21
CA LEU A 129 6.48 -10.99 12.02
C LEU A 129 7.31 -9.86 12.65
N LEU A 130 6.74 -8.66 12.76
CA LEU A 130 7.37 -7.49 13.38
C LEU A 130 7.23 -7.53 14.90
N GLU A 131 6.13 -8.07 15.40
CA GLU A 131 5.80 -8.10 16.83
C GLU A 131 6.50 -9.25 17.58
N MET A 132 6.72 -10.37 16.91
CA MET A 132 7.32 -11.55 17.51
C MET A 132 8.82 -11.36 17.73
N LYS A 133 9.24 -11.15 18.99
CA LYS A 133 10.63 -10.88 19.41
C LYS A 133 11.27 -12.07 20.11
N SER A 134 12.57 -12.23 19.94
CA SER A 134 13.38 -13.16 20.75
C SER A 134 13.26 -12.87 22.24
N THR A 135 13.64 -13.85 23.08
CA THR A 135 13.62 -13.76 24.54
C THR A 135 14.51 -12.63 25.05
N ASP A 136 15.65 -12.38 24.40
CA ASP A 136 16.53 -11.24 24.70
C ASP A 136 16.03 -9.89 24.12
N ARG A 137 14.90 -9.90 23.41
CA ARG A 137 14.27 -8.76 22.71
C ARG A 137 15.18 -8.03 21.71
N LYS A 138 16.31 -8.63 21.32
CA LYS A 138 17.28 -8.00 20.41
C LYS A 138 16.90 -8.14 18.94
N GLN A 139 16.15 -9.18 18.59
CA GLN A 139 15.73 -9.43 17.21
C GLN A 139 14.28 -9.88 17.12
N THR A 140 13.67 -9.69 15.94
CA THR A 140 12.32 -10.19 15.65
C THR A 140 12.37 -11.41 14.74
N LEU A 141 11.25 -12.12 14.59
CA LEU A 141 11.13 -13.20 13.60
C LEU A 141 11.44 -12.70 12.18
N LEU A 142 11.07 -11.46 11.86
CA LEU A 142 11.46 -10.82 10.59
C LEU A 142 12.98 -10.74 10.42
N HIS A 143 13.75 -10.40 11.46
CA HIS A 143 15.21 -10.37 11.37
C HIS A 143 15.77 -11.77 11.07
N TYR A 144 15.23 -12.81 11.71
CA TYR A 144 15.66 -14.16 11.42
C TYR A 144 15.35 -14.57 9.97
N LEU A 145 14.13 -14.29 9.49
CA LEU A 145 13.73 -14.54 8.11
C LEU A 145 14.63 -13.82 7.11
N VAL A 146 14.88 -12.52 7.32
CA VAL A 146 15.76 -11.71 6.47
C VAL A 146 17.16 -12.30 6.44
N ARG A 147 17.71 -12.69 7.60
CA ARG A 147 19.03 -13.34 7.67
C ARG A 147 19.07 -14.63 6.85
N VAL A 148 18.07 -15.48 6.97
CA VAL A 148 17.97 -16.72 6.20
C VAL A 148 17.87 -16.42 4.70
N ILE A 149 17.08 -15.42 4.31
CA ILE A 149 16.97 -14.98 2.90
C ILE A 149 18.33 -14.51 2.38
N MET A 150 19.03 -13.63 3.10
CA MET A 150 20.35 -13.16 2.70
C MET A 150 21.39 -14.29 2.55
N GLU A 151 21.33 -15.31 3.42
CA GLU A 151 22.31 -16.41 3.43
C GLU A 151 21.97 -17.55 2.44
N LYS A 152 20.68 -17.83 2.20
CA LYS A 152 20.22 -18.99 1.41
C LYS A 152 19.57 -18.64 0.08
N TYR A 153 19.02 -17.44 -0.04
CA TYR A 153 18.28 -16.96 -1.20
C TYR A 153 18.71 -15.53 -1.58
N PRO A 154 20.00 -15.28 -1.84
CA PRO A 154 20.53 -13.95 -2.12
C PRO A 154 19.85 -13.29 -3.33
N GLU A 155 19.32 -14.06 -4.27
CA GLU A 155 18.56 -13.56 -5.43
C GLU A 155 17.26 -12.83 -5.05
N LEU A 156 16.68 -13.16 -3.88
CA LEU A 156 15.46 -12.53 -3.36
C LEU A 156 15.74 -11.22 -2.61
N THR A 157 17.01 -10.93 -2.30
CA THR A 157 17.39 -9.64 -1.73
C THR A 157 17.02 -8.51 -2.70
N GLY A 158 16.66 -7.36 -2.14
CA GLY A 158 16.20 -6.22 -2.94
C GLY A 158 14.85 -6.44 -3.65
N PHE A 159 14.00 -7.40 -3.26
CA PHE A 159 12.67 -7.59 -3.89
C PHE A 159 11.84 -6.30 -3.99
N HIS A 160 12.03 -5.39 -3.03
CA HIS A 160 11.32 -4.12 -2.98
C HIS A 160 11.62 -3.20 -4.17
N THR A 161 12.69 -3.44 -4.93
CA THR A 161 12.98 -2.69 -6.17
C THR A 161 12.08 -3.09 -7.34
N GLU A 162 11.42 -4.25 -7.26
CA GLU A 162 10.41 -4.65 -8.27
C GLU A 162 9.06 -3.96 -8.02
N LEU A 163 8.88 -3.32 -6.86
CA LEU A 163 7.62 -2.75 -6.40
C LEU A 163 7.64 -1.24 -6.55
N HIS A 164 6.70 -0.71 -7.34
CA HIS A 164 6.74 0.67 -7.79
C HIS A 164 5.49 1.44 -7.34
N PHE A 165 5.66 2.73 -7.02
CA PHE A 165 4.56 3.67 -6.74
C PHE A 165 3.60 3.29 -5.61
N LEU A 166 3.95 2.33 -4.74
CA LEU A 166 3.12 1.91 -3.60
C LEU A 166 2.78 3.07 -2.64
N ASP A 167 3.73 3.99 -2.47
CA ASP A 167 3.60 5.20 -1.66
C ASP A 167 2.54 6.16 -2.22
N LYS A 168 2.63 6.44 -3.53
CA LYS A 168 1.67 7.31 -4.21
C LYS A 168 0.31 6.65 -4.33
N ALA A 169 0.26 5.38 -4.71
CA ALA A 169 -0.97 4.62 -4.82
C ALA A 169 -1.71 4.49 -3.48
N GLY A 170 -0.96 4.39 -2.38
CA GLY A 170 -1.49 4.34 -1.02
C GLY A 170 -2.12 5.65 -0.51
N THR A 171 -2.02 6.76 -1.25
CA THR A 171 -2.71 8.02 -0.90
C THR A 171 -3.90 8.33 -1.80
N VAL A 172 -4.12 7.53 -2.84
CA VAL A 172 -5.17 7.78 -3.85
C VAL A 172 -6.51 7.24 -3.38
N SER A 173 -7.54 8.09 -3.45
CA SER A 173 -8.93 7.66 -3.33
C SER A 173 -9.45 7.23 -4.70
N LEU A 174 -9.40 5.92 -4.99
CA LEU A 174 -9.80 5.41 -6.31
C LEU A 174 -11.26 5.74 -6.65
N ASP A 175 -12.19 5.59 -5.69
CA ASP A 175 -13.60 5.92 -5.93
C ASP A 175 -13.81 7.40 -6.27
N GLY A 176 -13.07 8.29 -5.59
CA GLY A 176 -13.09 9.73 -5.89
C GLY A 176 -12.56 10.02 -7.30
N VAL A 177 -11.40 9.45 -7.65
CA VAL A 177 -10.82 9.58 -9.00
C VAL A 177 -11.79 9.07 -10.07
N LEU A 178 -12.44 7.92 -9.85
CA LEU A 178 -13.43 7.38 -10.80
C LEU A 178 -14.67 8.28 -10.90
N GLN A 179 -15.08 8.95 -9.81
CA GLN A 179 -16.16 9.93 -9.83
C GLN A 179 -15.78 11.18 -10.63
N ASP A 180 -14.57 11.70 -10.44
CA ASP A 180 -14.10 12.88 -11.16
C ASP A 180 -13.98 12.62 -12.66
N VAL A 181 -13.51 11.43 -13.07
CA VAL A 181 -13.50 11.02 -14.50
C VAL A 181 -14.93 10.98 -15.08
N ARG A 182 -15.92 10.50 -14.32
CA ARG A 182 -17.33 10.54 -14.75
C ARG A 182 -17.85 11.97 -14.87
N SER A 183 -17.50 12.85 -13.95
CA SER A 183 -17.85 14.28 -14.01
C SER A 183 -17.26 14.94 -15.26
N LEU A 184 -15.99 14.67 -15.58
CA LEU A 184 -15.36 15.16 -16.81
C LEU A 184 -16.07 14.65 -18.07
N GLN A 185 -16.45 13.37 -18.09
CA GLN A 185 -17.21 12.79 -19.20
C GLN A 185 -18.57 13.48 -19.40
N GLN A 186 -19.28 13.76 -18.31
CA GLN A 186 -20.54 14.51 -18.37
C GLN A 186 -20.35 15.94 -18.86
N GLY A 187 -19.27 16.61 -18.45
CA GLY A 187 -18.89 17.94 -18.95
C GLY A 187 -18.58 17.95 -20.45
N MET A 188 -17.88 16.93 -20.95
CA MET A 188 -17.64 16.75 -22.39
C MET A 188 -18.94 16.58 -23.17
N GLU A 189 -19.88 15.79 -22.65
CA GLU A 189 -21.20 15.60 -23.29
C GLU A 189 -22.05 16.88 -23.27
N LEU A 190 -22.03 17.64 -22.16
CA LEU A 190 -22.65 18.96 -22.09
C LEU A 190 -22.08 19.92 -23.13
N THR A 191 -20.75 19.94 -23.27
CA THR A 191 -20.05 20.76 -24.27
C THR A 191 -20.45 20.37 -25.69
N ARG A 192 -20.54 19.06 -25.97
CA ARG A 192 -20.99 18.54 -27.26
C ARG A 192 -22.43 18.94 -27.57
N ARG A 193 -23.34 18.81 -26.60
CA ARG A 193 -24.74 19.23 -26.75
C ARG A 193 -24.86 20.73 -27.00
N GLU A 194 -24.08 21.55 -26.30
CA GLU A 194 -24.11 23.00 -26.52
C GLU A 194 -23.53 23.38 -27.89
N PHE A 195 -22.46 22.71 -28.35
CA PHE A 195 -21.94 22.86 -29.70
C PHE A 195 -23.00 22.50 -30.76
N MET A 196 -23.74 21.40 -30.60
CA MET A 196 -24.80 21.01 -31.55
C MET A 196 -25.98 22.00 -31.60
N ARG A 197 -26.13 22.83 -30.57
CA ARG A 197 -27.18 23.85 -30.49
C ARG A 197 -26.69 25.26 -30.86
N GLN A 198 -25.40 25.43 -31.15
CA GLN A 198 -24.82 26.67 -31.62
C GLN A 198 -24.24 26.44 -33.00
N ASP A 199 -24.72 27.14 -34.02
CA ASP A 199 -24.09 27.04 -35.32
C ASP A 199 -22.64 27.57 -35.24
N ASP A 200 -21.70 26.63 -35.37
CA ASP A 200 -20.30 26.84 -35.75
C ASP A 200 -19.41 27.63 -34.75
N SER A 201 -19.54 27.39 -33.44
CA SER A 201 -18.59 27.95 -32.45
C SER A 201 -17.19 27.33 -32.59
N PRO A 202 -16.16 28.08 -33.05
CA PRO A 202 -14.82 27.53 -33.28
C PRO A 202 -14.16 27.09 -31.97
N VAL A 203 -14.38 27.83 -30.88
CA VAL A 203 -13.80 27.52 -29.56
C VAL A 203 -14.28 26.16 -29.05
N LEU A 204 -15.58 25.87 -29.16
CA LEU A 204 -16.13 24.58 -28.73
C LEU A 204 -15.64 23.44 -29.63
N LYS A 205 -15.56 23.68 -30.95
CA LYS A 205 -15.08 22.70 -31.93
C LYS A 205 -13.62 22.31 -31.67
N ASP A 206 -12.75 23.30 -31.48
CA ASP A 206 -11.32 23.08 -31.20
C ASP A 206 -11.12 22.40 -29.85
N PHE A 207 -11.84 22.85 -28.82
CA PHE A 207 -11.81 22.22 -27.50
C PHE A 207 -12.21 20.74 -27.57
N LEU A 208 -13.34 20.42 -28.21
CA LEU A 208 -13.79 19.03 -28.35
C LEU A 208 -12.78 18.21 -29.13
N LYS A 209 -12.24 18.73 -30.23
CA LYS A 209 -11.24 18.03 -31.05
C LYS A 209 -9.98 17.69 -30.25
N VAL A 210 -9.43 18.65 -29.49
CA VAL A 210 -8.19 18.46 -28.73
C VAL A 210 -8.40 17.53 -27.53
N ASN A 211 -9.52 17.67 -26.83
CA ASN A 211 -9.72 17.02 -25.53
C ASN A 211 -10.47 15.68 -25.62
N SER A 212 -11.07 15.33 -26.78
CA SER A 212 -11.69 14.03 -26.99
C SER A 212 -10.74 12.87 -26.75
N GLU A 213 -9.53 12.92 -27.33
CA GLU A 213 -8.52 11.87 -27.15
C GLU A 213 -8.04 11.76 -25.69
N VAL A 214 -7.88 12.91 -25.02
CA VAL A 214 -7.51 12.96 -23.59
C VAL A 214 -8.58 12.31 -22.73
N MET A 215 -9.85 12.60 -23.01
CA MET A 215 -10.99 12.04 -22.30
C MET A 215 -11.11 10.53 -22.54
N GLU A 216 -10.94 10.05 -23.78
CA GLU A 216 -10.95 8.63 -24.12
C GLU A 216 -9.84 7.88 -23.38
N LYS A 217 -8.63 8.44 -23.36
CA LYS A 217 -7.50 7.89 -22.62
C LYS A 217 -7.79 7.82 -21.12
N LEU A 218 -8.31 8.90 -20.52
CA LEU A 218 -8.70 8.90 -19.09
C LEU A 218 -9.73 7.82 -18.76
N GLN A 219 -10.72 7.60 -19.65
CA GLN A 219 -11.69 6.53 -19.47
C GLN A 219 -11.04 5.14 -19.55
N ALA A 220 -10.17 4.91 -20.53
CA ALA A 220 -9.43 3.66 -20.65
C ALA A 220 -8.55 3.41 -19.41
N ASP A 221 -7.74 4.38 -19.02
CA ASP A 221 -6.84 4.30 -17.86
C ASP A 221 -7.64 4.12 -16.56
N SER A 222 -8.80 4.76 -16.41
CA SER A 222 -9.66 4.59 -15.23
C SER A 222 -10.24 3.18 -15.10
N LYS A 223 -10.66 2.59 -16.23
CA LYS A 223 -11.11 1.19 -16.28
C LYS A 223 -9.96 0.25 -15.95
N THR A 224 -8.81 0.44 -16.58
CA THR A 224 -7.60 -0.38 -16.33
C THR A 224 -7.12 -0.27 -14.89
N ALA A 225 -7.12 0.93 -14.30
CA ALA A 225 -6.75 1.13 -12.90
C ALA A 225 -7.66 0.35 -11.96
N LYS A 226 -8.98 0.42 -12.19
CA LYS A 226 -9.97 -0.31 -11.41
C LYS A 226 -9.76 -1.82 -11.50
N GLU A 227 -9.68 -2.36 -12.72
CA GLU A 227 -9.50 -3.79 -12.95
C GLU A 227 -8.16 -4.31 -12.40
N ALA A 228 -7.08 -3.56 -12.60
CA ALA A 228 -5.75 -3.90 -12.07
C ALA A 228 -5.76 -3.91 -10.54
N TYR A 229 -6.42 -2.94 -9.91
CA TYR A 229 -6.57 -2.86 -8.46
C TYR A 229 -7.39 -4.03 -7.91
N GLU A 230 -8.60 -4.24 -8.40
CA GLU A 230 -9.48 -5.33 -7.96
C GLU A 230 -8.77 -6.68 -8.10
N SER A 231 -8.12 -6.92 -9.25
CA SER A 231 -7.38 -8.15 -9.50
C SER A 231 -6.17 -8.33 -8.55
N ALA A 232 -5.47 -7.25 -8.19
CA ALA A 232 -4.36 -7.34 -7.24
C ALA A 232 -4.87 -7.64 -5.82
N VAL A 233 -5.92 -6.97 -5.37
CA VAL A 233 -6.51 -7.19 -4.04
C VAL A 233 -7.01 -8.63 -3.89
N GLU A 234 -7.72 -9.14 -4.90
CA GLU A 234 -8.19 -10.52 -4.94
C GLU A 234 -7.04 -11.53 -4.98
N TYR A 235 -5.97 -11.24 -5.73
CA TYR A 235 -4.79 -12.11 -5.82
C TYR A 235 -4.12 -12.32 -4.45
N PHE A 236 -4.13 -11.31 -3.58
CA PHE A 236 -3.64 -11.43 -2.19
C PHE A 236 -4.73 -11.84 -1.19
N GLY A 237 -5.92 -12.23 -1.67
CA GLY A 237 -7.01 -12.80 -0.89
C GLY A 237 -7.86 -11.78 -0.13
N GLU A 238 -7.68 -10.49 -0.36
CA GLU A 238 -8.48 -9.43 0.26
C GLU A 238 -9.74 -9.12 -0.57
N ASN A 239 -10.72 -8.39 -0.01
CA ASN A 239 -11.94 -8.01 -0.72
C ASN A 239 -11.82 -6.57 -1.28
N PRO A 240 -11.86 -6.35 -2.61
CA PRO A 240 -11.75 -5.01 -3.20
C PRO A 240 -12.80 -4.01 -2.71
N LYS A 241 -13.98 -4.49 -2.31
CA LYS A 241 -15.08 -3.63 -1.82
C LYS A 241 -14.84 -3.07 -0.42
N THR A 242 -14.00 -3.73 0.38
CA THR A 242 -13.74 -3.35 1.78
C THR A 242 -12.29 -2.99 2.03
N CYS A 243 -11.43 -3.12 1.02
CA CYS A 243 -10.01 -2.80 1.10
C CYS A 243 -9.71 -1.76 0.02
N PRO A 244 -9.75 -0.46 0.33
CA PRO A 244 -9.36 0.61 -0.61
C PRO A 244 -7.84 0.74 -0.72
N PRO A 245 -7.31 1.41 -1.76
CA PRO A 245 -5.86 1.60 -1.95
C PRO A 245 -5.13 2.13 -0.72
N THR A 246 -5.79 3.04 -0.01
CA THR A 246 -5.32 3.68 1.23
C THR A 246 -5.15 2.73 2.41
N THR A 247 -5.69 1.51 2.30
CA THR A 247 -5.47 0.42 3.27
C THR A 247 -4.57 -0.66 2.68
N PHE A 248 -4.80 -1.01 1.41
CA PHE A 248 -4.12 -2.12 0.75
C PHE A 248 -2.61 -1.91 0.58
N PHE A 249 -2.21 -0.84 -0.12
CA PHE A 249 -0.79 -0.59 -0.40
C PHE A 249 0.05 -0.33 0.87
N PRO A 250 -0.46 0.38 1.90
CA PRO A 250 0.26 0.56 3.16
C PRO A 250 0.63 -0.73 3.90
N MET A 251 -0.12 -1.83 3.74
CA MET A 251 0.27 -3.13 4.32
C MET A 251 1.63 -3.59 3.78
N PHE A 252 1.83 -3.52 2.45
CA PHE A 252 3.11 -3.85 1.83
C PHE A 252 4.20 -2.84 2.21
N MET A 253 3.89 -1.54 2.23
CA MET A 253 4.88 -0.53 2.60
C MET A 253 5.40 -0.69 4.03
N ARG A 254 4.54 -1.10 4.97
CA ARG A 254 4.95 -1.38 6.35
C ARG A 254 5.88 -2.58 6.40
N PHE A 255 5.53 -3.66 5.71
CA PHE A 255 6.38 -4.85 5.58
C PHE A 255 7.74 -4.51 4.94
N ILE A 256 7.76 -3.80 3.82
CA ILE A 256 9.00 -3.40 3.11
C ILE A 256 9.89 -2.54 4.01
N ARG A 257 9.31 -1.54 4.71
CA ARG A 257 10.09 -0.71 5.63
C ARG A 257 10.71 -1.52 6.76
N ALA A 258 9.95 -2.43 7.34
CA ALA A 258 10.46 -3.31 8.39
C ALA A 258 11.53 -4.27 7.87
N TYR A 259 11.36 -4.81 6.66
CA TYR A 259 12.33 -5.69 6.01
C TYR A 259 13.66 -4.96 5.78
N LYS A 260 13.62 -3.75 5.18
CA LYS A 260 14.83 -2.94 4.95
C LYS A 260 15.55 -2.57 6.25
N LYS A 261 14.78 -2.27 7.30
CA LYS A 261 15.36 -2.00 8.61
C LYS A 261 16.06 -3.25 9.17
N ALA A 262 15.43 -4.41 9.07
CA ALA A 262 16.04 -5.67 9.50
C ALA A 262 17.31 -6.00 8.71
N GLU A 263 17.36 -5.76 7.39
CA GLU A 263 18.59 -5.90 6.59
C GLU A 263 19.73 -5.02 7.14
N GLN A 264 19.44 -3.74 7.42
CA GLN A 264 20.41 -2.79 7.96
C GLN A 264 20.91 -3.22 9.35
N ASP A 265 20.00 -3.63 10.23
CA ASP A 265 20.33 -4.08 11.59
C ASP A 265 21.24 -5.33 11.54
N ILE A 266 20.95 -6.28 10.65
CA ILE A 266 21.76 -7.50 10.47
C ILE A 266 23.16 -7.18 9.93
N GLU A 267 23.28 -6.28 8.96
CA GLU A 267 24.58 -5.84 8.44
C GLU A 267 25.41 -5.14 9.52
N LEU A 268 24.78 -4.30 10.34
CA LEU A 268 25.44 -3.64 11.46
C LEU A 268 25.95 -4.65 12.49
N TRP A 269 25.14 -5.64 12.87
CA TRP A 269 25.56 -6.70 13.79
C TRP A 269 26.73 -7.51 13.25
N LYS A 270 26.72 -7.84 11.94
CA LYS A 270 27.85 -8.54 11.30
C LYS A 270 29.14 -7.74 11.35
N LYS A 271 29.08 -6.42 11.12
CA LYS A 271 30.25 -5.53 11.20
C LYS A 271 30.79 -5.43 12.63
N GLN A 272 29.90 -5.31 13.62
CA GLN A 272 30.29 -5.27 15.03
C GLN A 272 30.92 -6.59 15.49
N GLU A 273 30.35 -7.73 15.09
CA GLU A 273 30.91 -9.05 15.39
C GLU A 273 32.29 -9.26 14.74
N ALA A 274 32.47 -8.80 13.50
CA ALA A 274 33.77 -8.83 12.82
C ALA A 274 34.81 -7.96 13.52
N ALA A 275 34.46 -6.72 13.87
CA ALA A 275 35.34 -5.80 14.59
C ALA A 275 35.72 -6.32 15.99
N ALA A 276 34.80 -6.95 16.70
CA ALA A 276 35.08 -7.58 17.99
C ALA A 276 36.07 -8.75 17.85
N LYS A 277 35.88 -9.61 16.83
CA LYS A 277 36.82 -10.71 16.54
C LYS A 277 38.20 -10.19 16.11
N GLU A 278 38.25 -9.11 15.34
CA GLU A 278 39.51 -8.46 14.95
C GLU A 278 40.22 -7.86 16.16
N ALA A 279 39.51 -7.18 17.07
CA ALA A 279 40.08 -6.64 18.31
C ALA A 279 40.58 -7.73 19.27
N GLU A 280 39.89 -8.88 19.33
CA GLU A 280 40.35 -10.05 20.09
C GLU A 280 41.57 -10.73 19.45
N SER A 281 41.65 -10.77 18.11
CA SER A 281 42.79 -11.35 17.37
C SER A 281 44.00 -10.41 17.22
N GLY A 282 43.76 -9.09 17.31
CA GLY A 282 44.72 -8.02 17.07
C GLY A 282 45.32 -7.43 18.34
N SER A 283 45.34 -8.16 19.46
CA SER A 283 46.16 -7.83 20.63
C SER A 283 47.55 -8.48 20.51
N PRO A 284 48.61 -7.78 20.06
CA PRO A 284 49.96 -8.29 20.08
C PRO A 284 50.63 -7.87 21.40
N GLY A 285 50.98 -8.84 22.23
CA GLY A 285 52.01 -8.66 23.25
C GLY A 285 51.53 -8.59 24.70
N SER A 286 51.39 -9.76 25.33
CA SER A 286 51.91 -9.96 26.68
C SER A 286 52.41 -11.40 26.86
N GLU A 287 53.13 -11.93 25.88
CA GLU A 287 53.99 -13.10 26.04
C GLU A 287 55.42 -12.59 26.19
N GLN A 288 55.85 -12.31 27.42
CA GLN A 288 57.23 -12.35 27.94
C GLN A 288 57.32 -11.61 29.29
N GLN A 289 56.61 -12.09 30.30
CA GLN A 289 57.06 -11.96 31.69
C GLN A 289 56.83 -13.30 32.39
N PRO A 290 57.74 -13.76 33.27
CA PRO A 290 57.52 -14.98 34.03
C PRO A 290 56.29 -14.79 34.93
N GLU A 291 55.19 -15.49 34.63
CA GLU A 291 53.98 -15.44 35.44
C GLU A 291 54.27 -15.91 36.87
N LEU A 292 54.00 -15.06 37.86
CA LEU A 292 54.10 -15.41 39.28
C LEU A 292 53.04 -16.48 39.62
N PRO A 293 53.32 -17.44 40.53
CA PRO A 293 52.43 -18.57 40.86
C PRO A 293 50.98 -18.17 41.21
N VAL A 294 50.81 -16.95 41.73
CA VAL A 294 49.52 -16.38 42.15
C VAL A 294 48.60 -16.04 40.97
N GLN A 295 49.14 -15.61 39.82
CA GLN A 295 48.34 -15.30 38.62
C GLN A 295 47.80 -16.57 37.97
N LYS A 296 48.59 -17.64 37.95
CA LYS A 296 48.18 -18.95 37.40
C LYS A 296 47.05 -19.58 38.22
N ALA A 297 47.13 -19.49 39.55
CA ALA A 297 46.06 -19.94 40.45
C ALA A 297 44.76 -19.14 40.25
N ARG A 298 44.86 -17.81 40.06
CA ARG A 298 43.69 -16.94 39.84
C ARG A 298 43.01 -17.22 38.50
N ARG A 299 43.78 -17.52 37.45
CA ARG A 299 43.27 -17.90 36.13
C ARG A 299 42.58 -19.26 36.15
N GLN A 300 43.19 -20.26 36.80
CA GLN A 300 42.54 -21.56 37.03
C GLN A 300 41.26 -21.45 37.85
N GLN A 301 41.22 -20.54 38.83
CA GLN A 301 40.02 -20.28 39.62
C GLN A 301 38.92 -19.61 38.77
N MET A 302 39.27 -18.68 37.87
CA MET A 302 38.31 -18.08 36.94
C MET A 302 37.79 -19.09 35.90
N ASP A 303 38.64 -19.96 35.36
CA ASP A 303 38.24 -21.02 34.43
C ASP A 303 37.34 -22.06 35.13
N MET A 304 37.64 -22.41 36.39
CA MET A 304 36.80 -23.28 37.19
C MET A 304 35.45 -22.63 37.52
N ILE A 305 35.41 -21.31 37.79
CA ILE A 305 34.16 -20.56 37.99
C ILE A 305 33.35 -20.48 36.68
N ALA A 306 34.01 -20.28 35.53
CA ALA A 306 33.36 -20.28 34.22
C ALA A 306 32.78 -21.66 33.87
N GLU A 307 33.51 -22.73 34.18
CA GLU A 307 33.03 -24.10 33.96
C GLU A 307 31.93 -24.51 34.94
N LEU A 308 31.97 -24.04 36.20
CA LEU A 308 30.90 -24.21 37.17
C LEU A 308 29.64 -23.43 36.77
N LYS A 309 29.77 -22.22 36.23
CA LYS A 309 28.64 -21.47 35.63
C LYS A 309 28.06 -22.20 34.43
N LYS A 310 28.90 -22.75 33.55
CA LYS A 310 28.47 -23.54 32.39
C LYS A 310 27.74 -24.83 32.82
N LYS A 311 28.18 -25.47 33.90
CA LYS A 311 27.51 -26.66 34.48
C LYS A 311 26.23 -26.33 35.26
N GLN A 312 26.14 -25.15 35.89
CA GLN A 312 24.89 -24.66 36.49
C GLN A 312 23.80 -24.40 35.45
N MET A 313 24.15 -23.85 34.27
CA MET A 313 23.20 -23.66 33.18
C MET A 313 22.72 -24.97 32.52
N VAL A 314 23.39 -26.10 32.77
CA VAL A 314 23.04 -27.42 32.22
C VAL A 314 22.17 -28.24 33.19
N LYS A 315 21.98 -27.79 34.43
CA LYS A 315 21.18 -28.49 35.46
C LYS A 315 20.16 -27.56 36.12
N GLU A 316 19.23 -27.04 35.33
CA GLU A 316 17.89 -26.77 35.86
C GLU A 316 16.90 -27.64 35.07
N PRO A 317 16.10 -28.48 35.75
CA PRO A 317 15.02 -29.21 35.09
C PRO A 317 14.04 -28.19 34.53
N LEU A 318 13.70 -28.31 33.23
CA LEU A 318 12.64 -27.54 32.60
C LEU A 318 11.35 -27.69 33.41
N ILE A 319 11.05 -26.70 34.25
CA ILE A 319 9.70 -26.46 34.72
C ILE A 319 9.00 -25.73 33.59
N TYR A 320 8.03 -26.45 33.02
CA TYR A 320 7.22 -26.03 31.91
C TYR A 320 6.16 -25.05 32.42
N GLU A 321 6.42 -23.75 32.31
CA GLU A 321 5.38 -22.72 32.43
C GLU A 321 5.65 -21.56 31.48
N GLY A 322 4.77 -21.43 30.47
CA GLY A 322 4.35 -20.15 29.91
C GLY A 322 5.34 -19.29 29.12
N LYS A 323 5.35 -19.49 27.79
CA LYS A 323 5.60 -18.47 26.73
C LYS A 323 7.01 -17.95 26.42
N ASP A 324 8.05 -18.18 27.21
CA ASP A 324 9.38 -17.62 26.92
C ASP A 324 10.40 -18.72 26.54
N GLY A 325 10.80 -18.79 25.26
CA GLY A 325 11.75 -19.79 24.71
C GLY A 325 11.33 -20.42 23.39
N ALA A 326 10.05 -20.28 22.99
CA ALA A 326 9.54 -20.91 21.77
C ALA A 326 10.27 -20.44 20.50
N ILE A 327 10.73 -19.18 20.46
CA ILE A 327 11.43 -18.63 19.29
C ILE A 327 12.87 -19.13 19.22
N GLU A 328 13.57 -19.27 20.34
CA GLU A 328 14.92 -19.85 20.40
C GLU A 328 14.89 -21.32 19.99
N ASP A 329 13.87 -22.06 20.43
CA ASP A 329 13.65 -23.45 20.02
C ASP A 329 13.34 -23.52 18.51
N ILE A 330 12.47 -22.64 18.00
CA ILE A 330 12.15 -22.53 16.57
C ILE A 330 13.39 -22.19 15.74
N ILE A 331 14.16 -21.18 16.14
CA ILE A 331 15.37 -20.73 15.45
C ILE A 331 16.44 -21.83 15.46
N SER A 332 16.61 -22.51 16.60
CA SER A 332 17.58 -23.60 16.76
C SER A 332 17.18 -24.81 15.92
N ASP A 333 15.89 -25.16 15.91
CA ASP A 333 15.35 -26.22 15.08
C ASP A 333 15.52 -25.95 13.59
N LEU A 334 15.23 -24.72 13.15
CA LEU A 334 15.38 -24.30 11.75
C LEU A 334 16.85 -24.22 11.32
N ARG A 335 17.76 -23.88 12.24
CA ARG A 335 19.21 -23.91 12.01
C ARG A 335 19.72 -25.33 11.84
N ASN A 336 19.18 -26.27 12.61
CA ASN A 336 19.56 -27.69 12.58
C ASN A 336 18.89 -28.47 11.44
N ASN A 337 17.68 -28.09 11.04
CA ASN A 337 16.92 -28.69 9.94
C ASN A 337 16.41 -27.60 8.99
N PRO A 338 17.27 -27.06 8.11
CA PRO A 338 16.84 -26.07 7.13
C PRO A 338 15.74 -26.66 6.24
N TYR A 339 14.62 -25.95 6.13
CA TYR A 339 13.45 -26.38 5.38
C TYR A 339 13.83 -26.79 3.94
N ARG A 340 13.53 -28.03 3.56
CA ARG A 340 13.63 -28.55 2.20
C ARG A 340 12.23 -28.70 1.60
N ARG A 341 12.03 -28.13 0.42
CA ARG A 341 10.76 -28.21 -0.34
C ARG A 341 10.51 -29.69 -0.69
N GLY A 342 9.70 -30.39 0.12
CA GLY A 342 9.39 -31.81 -0.09
C GLY A 342 9.05 -32.63 1.14
N ASP A 343 9.37 -32.18 2.36
CA ASP A 343 9.13 -32.98 3.57
C ASP A 343 7.66 -32.94 4.01
N LYS A 344 6.83 -33.76 3.34
CA LYS A 344 5.59 -34.28 3.93
C LYS A 344 5.98 -35.16 5.11
N ALA A 345 5.50 -34.79 6.28
CA ALA A 345 5.51 -35.56 7.52
C ALA A 345 6.88 -35.77 8.18
N ARG A 346 7.22 -34.89 9.15
CA ARG A 346 8.04 -35.31 10.27
C ARG A 346 7.21 -36.28 11.10
N GLY A 347 7.47 -37.58 10.94
CA GLY A 347 6.80 -38.65 11.68
C GLY A 347 6.96 -38.43 13.18
N SER A 348 5.85 -38.09 13.85
CA SER A 348 5.81 -38.03 15.31
C SER A 348 5.98 -39.44 15.86
N ALA A 349 7.14 -39.70 16.47
CA ALA A 349 7.39 -40.87 17.27
C ALA A 349 6.59 -40.78 18.59
N LYS A 350 5.28 -41.03 18.51
CA LYS A 350 4.48 -41.44 19.66
C LYS A 350 3.68 -42.67 19.29
N LYS A 351 4.01 -43.77 19.97
CA LYS A 351 3.32 -45.06 20.06
C LYS A 351 1.86 -44.98 19.59
N ARG A 352 1.54 -45.74 18.53
CA ARG A 352 0.17 -46.14 18.20
C ARG A 352 -0.44 -46.89 19.38
N ALA A 353 -1.48 -46.33 19.98
CA ALA A 353 -2.52 -47.12 20.63
C ALA A 353 -3.63 -47.35 19.59
N ALA A 354 -4.07 -48.60 19.48
CA ALA A 354 -5.02 -49.06 18.50
C ALA A 354 -6.44 -48.51 18.73
N GLY A 355 -7.17 -48.32 17.63
CA GLY A 355 -8.63 -48.27 17.62
C GLY A 355 -9.24 -46.88 17.64
N GLN A 356 -9.65 -46.39 16.47
CA GLN A 356 -11.04 -45.96 16.21
C GLN A 356 -11.18 -45.50 14.76
N SER A 357 -12.15 -46.10 14.07
CA SER A 357 -12.57 -45.79 12.71
C SER A 357 -13.18 -44.39 12.63
N LEU A 358 -12.75 -43.61 11.63
CA LEU A 358 -13.42 -42.37 11.21
C LEU A 358 -14.82 -42.71 10.68
N GLN A 359 -15.86 -42.23 11.36
CA GLN A 359 -17.19 -42.09 10.77
C GLN A 359 -17.32 -40.67 10.21
N ALA A 360 -17.61 -40.60 8.92
CA ALA A 360 -18.07 -39.39 8.25
C ALA A 360 -19.56 -39.18 8.56
N THR A 361 -19.94 -37.98 8.95
CA THR A 361 -21.33 -37.52 8.82
C THR A 361 -21.37 -36.44 7.74
N PRO A 362 -22.10 -36.66 6.63
CA PRO A 362 -22.63 -35.53 5.86
C PRO A 362 -23.78 -34.93 6.67
N ASP A 363 -24.01 -33.62 6.58
CA ASP A 363 -25.37 -33.13 6.36
C ASP A 363 -25.40 -31.63 6.02
N ILE A 364 -26.31 -31.37 5.11
CA ILE A 364 -26.71 -30.11 4.47
C ILE A 364 -28.00 -29.62 5.16
N ALA A 365 -28.24 -28.31 5.04
CA ALA A 365 -29.49 -27.55 5.21
C ALA A 365 -29.91 -27.13 6.64
N LEU A 366 -29.90 -25.81 6.89
CA LEU A 366 -30.97 -24.87 6.48
C LEU A 366 -30.39 -23.47 6.22
#